data_AF-A0A8S4BWU3-F1
#
_entry.id   AF-A0A8S4BWU3-F1
#
_cell.length_a   1.000
_cell.length_b   1.000
_cell.length_c   1.000
_cell.angle_alpha   90.00
_cell.angle_beta   90.00
_cell.angle_gamma   90.00
#
_symmetry.space_group_name_H-M   'P 1'
#
loop_
_entity.id
_entity.type
_entity.pdbx_description
1 polymer ?
#
loop_
_entity_poly.entity_id
_entity_poly.type
_entity_poly.pdbx_seq_one_letter_code
_entity_poly.pdbx_strand_id
1 'polypeptide(L)'
;MAGSKLVLEGRVSLKSFALGLSVLLIPLIRTWFGHLDWVFDYLTETSGKIAICVHIAAINGLLLLVYRGPLYKVAVRACFLGATFGCGLIISFSETTWTHFGWYMCSLSFFHYSEFLVTAVINPGSLSLDSFLLNHSAEYTAAAAASWLEFSLEKLALPGCGSV
;
A
#
# COMPACT_ATOMS: atom_id res chain seq x y z
N MET A 1 1.80 27.63 18.01
CA MET A 1 2.32 26.23 18.06
C MET A 1 1.58 25.27 17.10
N ALA A 2 0.93 25.76 16.03
CA ALA A 2 0.29 24.88 15.03
C ALA A 2 1.31 24.23 14.07
N GLY A 3 2.34 24.98 13.65
CA GLY A 3 3.35 24.50 12.70
C GLY A 3 4.14 23.28 13.17
N SER A 4 4.45 23.16 14.47
CA SER A 4 5.19 22.01 15.01
C SER A 4 4.39 20.70 14.99
N LYS A 5 3.07 20.79 15.16
CA LYS A 5 2.16 19.62 15.11
C LYS A 5 2.05 19.06 13.69
N LEU A 6 2.08 19.92 12.69
CA LEU A 6 1.90 19.57 11.29
C LEU A 6 3.17 18.96 10.69
N VAL A 7 4.34 19.51 11.06
CA VAL A 7 5.64 18.88 10.80
C VAL A 7 5.72 17.50 11.47
N LEU A 8 5.12 17.31 12.64
CA LEU A 8 5.07 16.00 13.30
C LEU A 8 4.19 15.00 12.51
N GLU A 9 3.01 15.40 12.06
CA GLU A 9 2.10 14.55 11.28
C GLU A 9 2.74 14.09 9.96
N GLY A 10 3.42 14.98 9.22
CA GLY A 10 4.17 14.62 8.02
C GLY A 10 5.37 13.69 8.29
N ARG A 11 6.07 13.86 9.42
CA ARG A 11 7.15 12.94 9.81
C ARG A 11 6.62 11.56 10.20
N VAL A 12 5.48 11.50 10.88
CA VAL A 12 4.81 10.25 11.25
C VAL A 12 4.30 9.52 10.02
N SER A 13 3.70 10.22 9.05
CA SER A 13 3.25 9.61 7.80
C SER A 13 4.43 9.03 7.02
N LEU A 14 5.54 9.76 6.89
CA LEU A 14 6.74 9.29 6.18
C LEU A 14 7.32 8.02 6.79
N LYS A 15 7.48 8.01 8.12
CA LYS A 15 7.96 6.81 8.83
C LYS A 15 6.98 5.63 8.66
N SER A 16 5.69 5.88 8.73
CA SER A 16 4.68 4.82 8.65
C SER A 16 4.53 4.28 7.23
N PHE A 17 4.65 5.13 6.20
CA PHE A 17 4.72 4.71 4.81
C PHE A 17 5.95 3.84 4.54
N ALA A 18 7.12 4.24 5.04
CA ALA A 18 8.34 3.44 4.95
C ALA A 18 8.21 2.09 5.70
N LEU A 19 7.54 2.07 6.85
CA LEU A 19 7.21 0.83 7.55
C LEU A 19 6.29 -0.06 6.70
N GLY A 20 5.24 0.48 6.08
CA GLY A 20 4.40 -0.29 5.15
C GLY A 20 5.19 -0.85 3.96
N LEU A 21 6.07 -0.04 3.38
CA LEU A 21 6.94 -0.42 2.26
C LEU A 21 7.92 -1.54 2.61
N SER A 22 8.22 -1.74 3.90
CA SER A 22 9.10 -2.81 4.36
C SER A 22 8.60 -4.22 4.02
N VAL A 23 7.35 -4.38 3.55
CA VAL A 23 6.85 -5.63 2.97
C VAL A 23 7.76 -6.16 1.84
N LEU A 24 8.46 -5.27 1.14
CA LEU A 24 9.47 -5.63 0.12
C LEU A 24 10.66 -6.40 0.70
N LEU A 25 10.93 -6.29 2.00
CA LEU A 25 12.01 -7.04 2.64
C LEU A 25 11.72 -8.53 2.69
N ILE A 26 10.46 -8.94 2.66
CA ILE A 26 10.08 -10.36 2.70
C ILE A 26 10.65 -11.13 1.49
N PRO A 27 10.38 -10.71 0.23
CA PRO A 27 11.02 -11.34 -0.91
C PRO A 27 12.53 -11.08 -0.96
N LEU A 28 13.03 -9.89 -0.58
CA LEU A 28 14.46 -9.56 -0.63
C LEU A 28 15.34 -10.38 0.33
N ILE A 29 14.90 -10.59 1.56
CA ILE A 29 15.60 -11.47 2.50
C ILE A 29 15.66 -12.87 1.90
N ARG A 30 14.58 -13.32 1.25
CA ARG A 30 14.52 -14.68 0.70
C ARG A 30 15.34 -14.85 -0.58
N THR A 31 15.45 -13.85 -1.45
CA THR A 31 16.34 -13.89 -2.63
C THR A 31 17.81 -13.97 -2.24
N TRP A 32 18.19 -13.33 -1.13
CA TRP A 32 19.55 -13.46 -0.58
C TRP A 32 19.86 -14.88 -0.06
N PHE A 33 18.84 -15.64 0.33
CA PHE A 33 18.99 -17.00 0.86
C PHE A 33 18.60 -18.11 -0.14
N GLY A 34 18.12 -17.79 -1.35
CA GLY A 34 17.66 -18.78 -2.33
C GLY A 34 17.65 -18.23 -3.76
N HIS A 35 18.18 -19.01 -4.70
CA HIS A 35 18.34 -18.65 -6.12
C HIS A 35 17.00 -18.19 -6.75
N LEU A 36 17.07 -17.12 -7.54
CA LEU A 36 16.00 -16.19 -7.96
C LEU A 36 14.69 -16.74 -8.55
N ASP A 37 14.57 -18.01 -8.94
CA ASP A 37 13.38 -18.50 -9.65
C ASP A 37 12.25 -18.95 -8.70
N TRP A 38 12.58 -19.39 -7.48
CA TRP A 38 11.60 -19.92 -6.52
C TRP A 38 10.87 -18.83 -5.71
N VAL A 39 11.40 -17.60 -5.66
CA VAL A 39 10.81 -16.52 -4.82
C VAL A 39 9.45 -16.09 -5.35
N PHE A 40 9.27 -16.07 -6.68
CA PHE A 40 7.99 -15.70 -7.30
C PHE A 40 6.93 -16.79 -7.14
N ASP A 41 7.30 -18.07 -7.30
CA ASP A 41 6.41 -19.21 -7.01
C ASP A 41 6.01 -19.28 -5.52
N TYR A 42 6.92 -18.92 -4.62
CA TYR A 42 6.64 -18.91 -3.18
C TYR A 42 5.72 -17.75 -2.74
N LEU A 43 5.79 -16.59 -3.42
CA LEU A 43 4.88 -15.47 -3.16
C LEU A 43 3.44 -15.79 -3.56
N THR A 44 3.25 -16.59 -4.62
CA THR A 44 1.94 -17.10 -5.05
C THR A 44 1.45 -18.27 -4.21
N GLU A 45 2.35 -19.05 -3.60
CA GLU A 45 2.04 -20.08 -2.61
C GLU A 45 1.42 -19.51 -1.31
N THR A 46 0.65 -20.36 -0.63
CA THR A 46 -0.06 -20.03 0.61
C THR A 46 0.86 -19.51 1.72
N SER A 47 2.10 -19.98 1.76
CA SER A 47 3.14 -19.63 2.73
C SER A 47 3.64 -18.19 2.59
N GLY A 48 3.88 -17.70 1.37
CA GLY A 48 4.27 -16.32 1.10
C GLY A 48 3.16 -15.32 1.43
N LYS A 49 1.91 -15.67 1.08
CA LYS A 49 0.72 -14.88 1.46
C LYS A 49 0.56 -14.75 2.97
N ILE A 50 0.75 -15.85 3.72
CA ILE A 50 0.71 -15.83 5.19
C ILE A 50 1.81 -14.93 5.76
N ALA A 51 3.04 -15.00 5.22
CA ALA A 51 4.14 -14.16 5.69
C ALA A 51 3.84 -12.65 5.51
N ILE A 52 3.29 -12.26 4.37
CA ILE A 52 2.86 -10.88 4.10
C ILE A 52 1.76 -10.45 5.08
N CYS A 53 0.73 -11.29 5.29
CA CYS A 53 -0.35 -11.00 6.24
C CYS A 53 0.16 -10.83 7.67
N VAL A 54 1.05 -11.71 8.13
CA VAL A 54 1.65 -11.64 9.47
C VAL A 54 2.51 -10.37 9.62
N HIS A 55 3.30 -10.03 8.60
CA HIS A 55 4.12 -8.80 8.61
C HIS A 55 3.26 -7.53 8.70
N ILE A 56 2.20 -7.44 7.89
CA ILE A 56 1.26 -6.32 7.94
C ILE A 56 0.55 -6.25 9.29
N ALA A 57 0.10 -7.38 9.84
CA ALA A 57 -0.54 -7.44 11.16
C ALA A 57 0.42 -6.99 12.28
N ALA A 58 1.68 -7.43 12.24
CA ALA A 58 2.70 -7.05 13.21
C ALA A 58 2.98 -5.54 13.17
N ILE A 59 3.12 -4.96 11.97
CA ILE A 59 3.32 -3.51 11.83
C ILE A 59 2.09 -2.73 12.33
N ASN A 60 0.88 -3.15 11.99
CA ASN A 60 -0.33 -2.50 12.49
C ASN A 60 -0.45 -2.59 14.03
N GLY A 61 -0.09 -3.73 14.61
CA GLY A 61 0.03 -3.91 16.06
C GLY A 61 1.06 -2.96 16.68
N LEU A 62 2.23 -2.82 16.06
CA LEU A 62 3.24 -1.86 16.50
C LEU A 62 2.75 -0.41 16.43
N LEU A 63 2.06 -0.02 15.35
CA LEU A 63 1.50 1.33 15.20
C LEU A 63 0.43 1.64 16.25
N LEU A 64 -0.40 0.66 16.61
CA LEU A 64 -1.38 0.75 17.70
C LEU A 64 -0.71 1.00 19.06
N LEU A 65 0.46 0.41 19.29
CA LEU A 65 1.21 0.58 20.53
C LEU A 65 1.96 1.91 20.59
N VAL A 66 2.53 2.36 19.46
CA VAL A 66 3.39 3.55 19.39
C VAL A 66 2.60 4.85 19.28
N TYR A 67 1.53 4.89 18.49
CA TYR A 67 0.77 6.10 18.21
C TYR A 67 -0.62 6.07 18.84
N ARG A 68 -1.10 7.24 19.31
CA ARG A 68 -2.46 7.40 19.84
C ARG A 68 -3.20 8.58 19.22
N GLY A 69 -4.52 8.50 19.23
CA GLY A 69 -5.39 9.60 18.80
C GLY A 69 -5.24 9.97 17.32
N PRO A 70 -5.16 11.27 16.97
CA PRO A 70 -5.05 11.72 15.57
C PRO A 70 -3.81 11.21 14.83
N LEU A 71 -2.68 11.06 15.53
CA LEU A 71 -1.42 10.58 14.93
C LEU A 71 -1.51 9.11 14.48
N TYR A 72 -2.23 8.28 15.25
CA TYR A 72 -2.48 6.89 14.87
C TYR A 72 -3.25 6.80 13.55
N LYS A 73 -4.26 7.66 13.37
CA LYS A 73 -5.07 7.72 12.16
C LYS A 73 -4.27 8.12 10.91
N VAL A 74 -3.24 8.94 11.06
CA VAL A 74 -2.30 9.30 9.98
C VAL A 74 -1.35 8.13 9.71
N ALA A 75 -0.78 7.56 10.78
CA ALA A 75 0.17 6.46 10.70
C ALA A 75 -0.40 5.23 9.99
N VAL A 76 -1.61 4.80 10.38
CA VAL A 76 -2.22 3.59 9.81
C VAL A 76 -2.56 3.74 8.33
N ARG A 77 -2.99 4.94 7.89
CA ARG A 77 -3.31 5.23 6.48
C ARG A 77 -2.05 5.31 5.62
N ALA A 78 -1.02 6.00 6.10
CA ALA A 78 0.26 6.05 5.42
C ALA A 78 0.91 4.66 5.34
N CYS A 79 0.81 3.86 6.39
CA CYS A 79 1.26 2.47 6.40
C CYS A 79 0.48 1.60 5.41
N PHE A 80 -0.84 1.75 5.35
CA PHE A 80 -1.67 1.04 4.37
C PHE A 80 -1.24 1.38 2.94
N LEU A 81 -1.11 2.66 2.59
CA LEU A 81 -0.64 3.07 1.26
C LEU A 81 0.77 2.56 0.95
N GLY A 82 1.68 2.56 1.93
CA GLY A 82 3.02 2.00 1.76
C GLY A 82 3.02 0.49 1.53
N ALA A 83 2.17 -0.25 2.25
CA ALA A 83 2.01 -1.69 2.07
C ALA A 83 1.37 -2.02 0.71
N THR A 84 0.34 -1.29 0.31
CA THR A 84 -0.31 -1.43 -1.01
C THR A 84 0.66 -1.13 -2.14
N PHE A 85 1.47 -0.08 -2.01
CA PHE A 85 2.54 0.23 -2.97
C PHE A 85 3.59 -0.90 -3.05
N GLY A 86 4.05 -1.40 -1.89
CA GLY A 86 5.01 -2.52 -1.84
C GLY A 86 4.45 -3.81 -2.45
N CYS A 87 3.22 -4.19 -2.12
CA CYS A 87 2.53 -5.33 -2.73
C CYS A 87 2.33 -5.12 -4.23
N GLY A 88 1.99 -3.90 -4.66
CA GLY A 88 1.90 -3.52 -6.07
C GLY A 88 3.21 -3.78 -6.80
N LEU A 89 4.35 -3.37 -6.24
CA LEU A 89 5.67 -3.60 -6.85
C LEU A 89 5.99 -5.09 -6.93
N ILE A 90 5.68 -5.87 -5.88
CA ILE A 90 5.87 -7.33 -5.89
C ILE A 90 5.09 -7.97 -7.05
N ILE A 91 3.84 -7.55 -7.26
CA ILE A 91 2.99 -8.04 -8.35
C ILE A 91 3.51 -7.54 -9.72
N SER A 92 3.90 -6.27 -9.83
CA SER A 92 4.41 -5.66 -11.06
C SER A 92 5.65 -6.35 -11.60
N PHE A 93 6.54 -6.81 -10.72
CA PHE A 93 7.76 -7.52 -11.08
C PHE A 93 7.59 -9.04 -11.10
N SER A 94 6.40 -9.56 -10.77
CA SER A 94 6.09 -10.99 -10.91
C SER A 94 5.80 -11.34 -12.37
N GLU A 95 6.21 -12.51 -12.84
CA GLU A 95 5.87 -13.02 -14.18
C GLU A 95 4.42 -13.55 -14.22
N THR A 96 3.46 -12.76 -13.73
CA THR A 96 2.04 -13.14 -13.68
C THR A 96 1.20 -12.31 -14.65
N THR A 97 -0.02 -12.77 -14.95
CA THR A 97 -0.99 -12.01 -15.77
C THR A 97 -1.54 -10.75 -15.07
N TRP A 98 -1.07 -10.46 -13.85
CA TRP A 98 -1.52 -9.37 -12.97
C TRP A 98 -0.55 -8.19 -12.91
N THR A 99 0.54 -8.19 -13.69
CA THR A 99 1.55 -7.11 -13.69
C THR A 99 0.96 -5.71 -13.88
N HIS A 100 0.01 -5.55 -14.80
CA HIS A 100 -0.69 -4.27 -15.03
C HIS A 100 -1.48 -3.81 -13.78
N PHE A 101 -2.11 -4.74 -13.09
CA PHE A 101 -2.80 -4.46 -11.83
C PHE A 101 -1.81 -4.04 -10.73
N GLY A 102 -0.62 -4.65 -10.70
CA GLY A 102 0.47 -4.21 -9.83
C GLY A 102 0.87 -2.75 -10.05
N TRP A 103 1.04 -2.33 -11.31
CA TRP A 103 1.42 -0.96 -11.65
C TRP A 103 0.31 0.05 -11.36
N TYR A 104 -0.94 -0.36 -11.57
CA TYR A 104 -2.11 0.40 -11.15
C TYR A 104 -2.11 0.62 -9.63
N MET A 105 -1.90 -0.43 -8.83
CA MET A 105 -1.84 -0.36 -7.38
C MET A 105 -0.70 0.54 -6.88
N CYS A 106 0.47 0.48 -7.54
CA CYS A 106 1.58 1.39 -7.25
C CYS A 106 1.21 2.85 -7.52
N SER A 107 0.65 3.14 -8.71
CA SER A 107 0.31 4.49 -9.12
C SER A 107 -0.76 5.10 -8.22
N LEU A 108 -1.81 4.34 -7.92
CA LEU A 108 -2.89 4.75 -7.03
C LEU A 108 -2.38 5.05 -5.62
N SER A 109 -1.59 4.13 -5.05
CA SER A 109 -1.07 4.30 -3.69
C SER A 109 -0.09 5.47 -3.57
N PHE A 110 0.80 5.63 -4.56
CA PHE A 110 1.76 6.73 -4.60
C PHE A 110 1.05 8.08 -4.77
N PHE A 111 0.05 8.16 -5.65
CA PHE A 111 -0.74 9.37 -5.85
C PHE A 111 -1.37 9.85 -4.54
N HIS A 112 -2.18 9.00 -3.88
CA HIS A 112 -2.85 9.35 -2.62
C HIS A 112 -1.87 9.68 -1.49
N TYR A 113 -0.72 9.01 -1.41
CA TYR A 113 0.29 9.32 -0.40
C TYR A 113 1.00 10.64 -0.70
N SER A 114 1.35 10.89 -1.96
CA SER A 114 2.06 12.09 -2.38
C SER A 114 1.24 13.35 -2.14
N GLU A 115 -0.07 13.29 -2.33
CA GLU A 115 -0.97 14.41 -2.05
C GLU A 115 -0.96 14.79 -0.57
N PHE A 116 -1.06 13.80 0.33
CA PHE A 116 -0.95 14.04 1.77
C PHE A 116 0.41 14.63 2.14
N LEU A 117 1.51 14.09 1.59
CA LEU A 117 2.86 14.54 1.90
C LEU A 117 3.13 15.96 1.38
N VAL A 118 2.74 16.25 0.15
CA VAL A 118 2.87 17.58 -0.48
C VAL A 118 2.03 18.60 0.29
N THR A 119 0.80 18.25 0.67
CA THR A 119 -0.05 19.11 1.51
C THR A 119 0.59 19.38 2.87
N ALA A 120 1.21 18.37 3.49
CA ALA A 120 1.94 18.53 4.74
C ALA A 120 3.14 19.47 4.66
N VAL A 121 3.81 19.53 3.50
CA VAL A 121 4.98 20.39 3.28
C VAL A 121 4.57 21.80 2.87
N ILE A 122 3.61 21.95 1.95
CA ILE A 122 3.30 23.24 1.30
C ILE A 122 2.24 24.03 2.08
N ASN A 123 1.17 23.35 2.54
CA ASN A 123 0.09 24.02 3.26
C ASN A 123 -0.34 23.21 4.50
N PRO A 124 0.51 23.17 5.53
CA PRO A 124 0.23 22.41 6.74
C PRO A 124 -1.07 22.90 7.43
N GLY A 125 -1.47 24.16 7.26
CA GLY A 125 -2.68 24.71 7.89
C GLY A 125 -4.00 24.06 7.44
N SER A 126 -4.04 23.42 6.27
CA SER A 126 -5.22 22.72 5.73
C SER A 126 -5.17 21.20 5.91
N LEU A 127 -4.26 20.69 6.76
CA LEU A 127 -4.06 19.25 6.91
C LEU A 127 -5.28 18.60 7.59
N SER A 128 -6.01 17.80 6.83
CA SER A 128 -7.12 16.99 7.31
C SER A 128 -6.81 15.51 7.06
N LEU A 129 -7.47 14.61 7.80
CA LEU A 129 -7.50 13.20 7.43
C LEU A 129 -8.13 12.97 6.05
N ASP A 130 -8.93 13.94 5.59
CA ASP A 130 -9.47 13.99 4.23
C ASP A 130 -8.40 14.31 3.18
N SER A 131 -7.22 14.81 3.56
CA SER A 131 -6.09 15.05 2.64
C SER A 131 -5.42 13.77 2.15
N PHE A 132 -5.76 12.61 2.73
CA PHE A 132 -5.43 11.32 2.10
C PHE A 132 -6.38 11.01 0.92
N LEU A 133 -7.46 11.79 0.75
CA LEU A 133 -8.54 11.59 -0.20
C LEU A 133 -9.13 10.17 -0.21
N LEU A 134 -8.96 9.40 0.87
CA LEU A 134 -9.53 8.06 1.03
C LEU A 134 -11.06 8.08 1.23
N ASN A 135 -11.65 9.27 1.37
CA ASN A 135 -13.07 9.47 1.55
C ASN A 135 -13.63 10.24 0.36
N HIS A 136 -13.38 9.73 -0.84
CA HIS A 136 -14.29 10.02 -1.94
C HIS A 136 -15.60 9.29 -1.63
N SER A 137 -16.73 9.89 -2.01
CA SER A 137 -18.07 9.45 -1.69
C SER A 137 -18.29 7.94 -1.92
N ALA A 138 -19.31 7.34 -1.30
CA ALA A 138 -19.55 5.90 -1.36
C ALA A 138 -19.53 5.34 -2.80
N GLU A 139 -19.89 6.17 -3.77
CA GLU A 139 -19.87 5.93 -5.20
C GLU A 139 -18.45 5.73 -5.77
N TYR A 140 -17.43 6.48 -5.32
CA TYR A 140 -16.04 6.27 -5.76
C TYR A 140 -15.48 4.97 -5.19
N THR A 141 -15.77 4.67 -3.92
CA THR A 141 -15.36 3.40 -3.30
C THR A 141 -16.04 2.23 -4.02
N ALA A 142 -17.32 2.38 -4.37
CA ALA A 142 -18.05 1.40 -5.16
C ALA A 142 -17.49 1.26 -6.59
N ALA A 143 -17.09 2.35 -7.24
CA ALA A 143 -16.50 2.32 -8.57
C ALA A 143 -15.11 1.64 -8.58
N ALA A 144 -14.27 1.91 -7.58
CA ALA A 144 -12.99 1.22 -7.41
C ALA A 144 -13.18 -0.26 -7.08
N ALA A 145 -14.14 -0.60 -6.21
CA ALA A 145 -14.47 -2.00 -5.94
C ALA A 145 -15.06 -2.70 -7.18
N ALA A 146 -15.88 -2.01 -7.96
CA ALA A 146 -16.44 -2.52 -9.20
C ALA A 146 -15.34 -2.75 -10.25
N SER A 147 -14.36 -1.86 -10.39
CA SER A 147 -13.24 -2.07 -11.32
C SER A 147 -12.34 -3.22 -10.89
N TRP A 148 -12.12 -3.41 -9.59
CA TRP A 148 -11.39 -4.57 -9.07
C TRP A 148 -12.16 -5.87 -9.30
N LEU A 149 -13.48 -5.86 -9.12
CA LEU A 149 -14.35 -7.00 -9.39
C LEU A 149 -14.40 -7.31 -10.88
N GLU A 150 -14.57 -6.31 -11.74
CA GLU A 150 -14.56 -6.44 -13.20
C GLU A 150 -13.25 -7.07 -13.68
N PHE A 151 -12.10 -6.51 -13.28
CA PHE A 151 -10.80 -7.05 -13.65
C PHE A 151 -10.58 -8.49 -13.14
N SER A 152 -11.02 -8.79 -11.92
CA SER A 152 -10.92 -10.12 -11.34
C SER A 152 -11.83 -11.13 -12.05
N LEU A 153 -13.05 -10.72 -12.41
CA LEU A 153 -14.01 -11.53 -13.14
C LEU A 153 -13.57 -11.76 -14.58
N GLU A 154 -13.02 -10.76 -15.28
CA GLU A 154 -12.44 -10.93 -16.62
C GLU A 154 -11.30 -11.94 -16.60
N LYS A 155 -10.38 -11.83 -15.64
CA LYS A 155 -9.25 -12.76 -15.52
C LYS A 155 -9.67 -14.19 -15.12
N LEU A 156 -10.75 -14.34 -14.35
CA LEU A 156 -11.27 -15.66 -13.93
C LEU A 156 -12.16 -16.31 -14.98
N ALA A 157 -12.99 -15.55 -15.69
CA ALA A 157 -13.96 -16.06 -16.66
C ALA A 157 -13.40 -16.12 -18.09
N LEU A 158 -12.43 -15.28 -18.45
CA LEU A 158 -11.87 -15.15 -19.80
C LEU A 158 -10.34 -14.95 -19.75
N PRO A 159 -9.56 -16.00 -19.43
CA PRO A 159 -8.10 -15.90 -19.22
C PRO A 159 -7.28 -15.42 -20.44
N GLY A 160 -7.89 -15.22 -21.61
CA GLY A 160 -7.25 -14.72 -22.83
C GLY A 160 -7.48 -13.24 -23.16
N CYS A 161 -8.33 -12.50 -22.43
CA CYS A 161 -8.73 -11.13 -22.83
C CYS A 161 -7.91 -10.00 -22.17
N GLY A 162 -6.74 -10.30 -21.60
CA GLY A 162 -5.91 -9.31 -20.89
C GLY A 162 -4.46 -9.27 -21.37
N SER A 163 -4.21 -9.62 -22.62
CA SER A 163 -2.91 -9.58 -23.30
C SER A 163 -3.03 -8.78 -24.60
N VAL A 164 -2.94 -7.46 -24.50
CA VAL A 164 -2.47 -6.56 -25.55
C VAL A 164 -1.59 -5.52 -24.90
#